data_AF-A0A522MLM0-F1
#
_entry.id   AF-A0A522MLM0-F1
#
_cell.length_a   1.000
_cell.length_b   1.000
_cell.length_c   1.000
_cell.angle_alpha   90.00
_cell.angle_beta   90.00
_cell.angle_gamma   90.00
#
_symmetry.space_group_name_H-M   'P 1'
#
loop_
_entity.id
_entity.type
_entity.pdbx_description
1 polymer ?
#
loop_
_entity_poly.entity_id
_entity_poly.type
_entity_poly.pdbx_seq_one_letter_code
_entity_poly.pdbx_strand_id
1 'polypeptide(L)' 'MRIAFAGLGRMGAPMAANLLRAGHAVAVYNRTAGRTAELEALGATVAATPAAAAAGAELAVTML' A
#
# COMPACT_ATOMS: atom_id res chain seq x y z
N MET A 1 -4.40 10.76 -6.65
CA MET A 1 -5.33 9.61 -6.66
C MET A 1 -5.19 8.83 -5.37
N ARG A 2 -6.28 8.21 -4.90
CA ARG A 2 -6.32 7.28 -3.76
C ARG A 2 -6.15 5.85 -4.26
N ILE A 3 -5.09 5.17 -3.84
CA ILE A 3 -4.71 3.85 -4.34
C ILE A 3 -4.64 2.88 -3.18
N ALA A 4 -5.22 1.69 -3.35
CA ALA A 4 -5.01 0.55 -2.47
C ALA A 4 -3.92 -0.36 -3.06
N PHE A 5 -2.96 -0.78 -2.24
CA PHE A 5 -1.91 -1.72 -2.64
C PHE A 5 -1.83 -2.90 -1.67
N ALA A 6 -2.22 -4.09 -2.13
CA ALA A 6 -2.21 -5.31 -1.33
C ALA A 6 -1.08 -6.25 -1.81
N GLY A 7 -0.17 -6.57 -0.90
CA GLY A 7 0.99 -7.43 -1.14
C GLY A 7 2.28 -6.63 -1.28
N LEU A 8 3.15 -6.77 -0.27
CA LEU A 8 4.35 -5.95 -0.09
C LEU A 8 5.61 -6.81 -0.11
N GLY A 9 5.67 -7.73 -1.09
CA GLY A 9 6.86 -8.53 -1.38
C GLY A 9 7.96 -7.71 -2.07
N ARG A 10 8.96 -8.42 -2.63
CA ARG A 10 10.11 -7.80 -3.32
C ARG A 10 9.71 -6.83 -4.45
N MET A 11 8.59 -7.10 -5.12
CA MET A 11 8.07 -6.25 -6.19
C MET A 11 7.08 -5.21 -5.67
N GLY A 12 6.12 -5.62 -4.82
CA GLY A 12 5.05 -4.74 -4.35
C GLY A 12 5.54 -3.55 -3.53
N ALA A 13 6.51 -3.76 -2.63
CA ALA A 13 7.03 -2.70 -1.78
C ALA A 13 7.67 -1.52 -2.56
N PRO A 14 8.62 -1.72 -3.49
CA PRO A 14 9.19 -0.60 -4.25
C PRO A 14 8.16 0.06 -5.18
N MET A 15 7.18 -0.67 -5.70
CA MET A 15 6.09 -0.08 -6.49
C MET A 15 5.21 0.85 -5.65
N ALA A 16 4.76 0.40 -4.47
CA ALA A 16 4.00 1.21 -3.54
C ALA A 16 4.78 2.47 -3.11
N ALA A 17 6.09 2.33 -2.86
CA ALA A 17 6.96 3.45 -2.53
C ALA A 17 7.04 4.48 -3.66
N ASN A 18 7.08 4.04 -4.92
CA ASN A 18 7.09 4.95 -6.07
C ASN A 18 5.76 5.70 -6.23
N LEU A 19 4.63 5.04 -5.95
CA LEU A 19 3.33 5.70 -5.94
C LEU A 19 3.24 6.79 -4.87
N LEU A 20 3.78 6.54 -3.67
CA LEU A 20 3.89 7.56 -2.62
C LEU A 20 4.76 8.74 -3.06
N ARG A 21 5.96 8.47 -3.61
CA ARG A 21 6.88 9.51 -4.10
C ARG A 21 6.31 10.33 -5.24
N ALA A 22 5.44 9.74 -6.06
CA ALA A 22 4.71 10.43 -7.11
C ALA A 22 3.52 11.29 -6.59
N GLY A 23 3.29 11.32 -5.27
CA GLY A 23 2.26 12.16 -4.64
C GLY A 23 0.87 11.53 -4.59
N HIS A 24 0.76 10.21 -4.79
CA HIS A 24 -0.52 9.51 -4.60
C HIS A 24 -0.76 9.23 -3.10
N ALA A 25 -2.03 9.24 -2.69
CA ALA A 25 -2.43 8.76 -1.37
C ALA A 25 -2.55 7.23 -1.45
N VAL A 26 -1.67 6.50 -0.74
CA VAL A 26 -1.59 5.04 -0.86
C VAL A 26 -1.95 4.38 0.48
N ALA A 27 -2.98 3.53 0.46
CA ALA A 27 -3.29 2.61 1.55
C ALA A 27 -2.68 1.24 1.23
N VAL A 28 -1.91 0.68 2.17
CA VAL A 28 -1.17 -0.57 1.96
C VAL A 28 -1.65 -1.67 2.90
N TYR A 29 -1.65 -2.91 2.40
CA TYR A 29 -1.93 -4.10 3.20
C TYR A 29 -0.93 -5.21 2.86
N ASN A 30 -0.47 -5.93 3.88
CA ASN A 30 0.26 -7.17 3.69
C ASN A 30 -0.17 -8.18 4.77
N ARG A 31 -0.33 -9.44 4.38
CA ARG A 31 -0.77 -10.51 5.30
C ARG A 31 0.21 -10.70 6.47
N THR A 32 1.51 -10.67 6.18
CA THR A 32 2.54 -10.77 7.22
C THR A 32 2.86 -9.37 7.74
N ALA A 33 2.69 -9.19 9.05
CA ALA A 33 3.05 -7.96 9.76
C ALA A 33 4.56 -7.65 9.60
N GLY A 34 4.92 -6.37 9.67
CA GLY A 34 6.32 -5.91 9.62
C GLY A 34 6.85 -5.55 8.23
N ARG A 35 6.04 -5.68 7.16
CA ARG A 35 6.41 -5.28 5.79
C ARG A 35 5.91 -3.88 5.40
N THR A 36 5.31 -3.15 6.34
CA THR A 36 4.65 -1.87 6.10
C THR A 36 5.41 -0.67 6.67
N ALA A 37 6.35 -0.88 7.60
CA ALA A 37 7.00 0.19 8.36
C ALA A 37 7.74 1.20 7.45
N GLU A 38 8.47 0.73 6.44
CA GLU A 38 9.17 1.62 5.50
C GLU A 38 8.19 2.46 4.67
N LEU A 39 7.04 1.89 4.29
CA LEU A 39 6.03 2.60 3.50
C LEU A 39 5.24 3.57 4.36
N GLU A 40 4.96 3.21 5.61
CA GLU A 40 4.35 4.09 6.60
C GLU A 40 5.24 5.32 6.84
N ALA A 41 6.56 5.13 6.98
CA ALA A 41 7.52 6.22 7.08
C ALA A 41 7.57 7.12 5.82
N LEU A 42 7.19 6.58 4.65
CA LEU A 42 7.02 7.33 3.40
C LEU A 42 5.62 7.96 3.25
N GLY A 43 4.74 7.82 4.24
CA GLY A 43 3.40 8.41 4.25
C GLY A 43 2.27 7.49 3.80
N ALA A 44 2.49 6.17 3.72
CA ALA A 44 1.40 5.23 3.45
C ALA A 44 0.47 5.06 4.65
N THR A 45 -0.82 4.90 4.38
CA THR A 45 -1.78 4.45 5.39
C THR A 45 -1.73 2.94 5.49
N VAL A 46 -1.40 2.39 6.66
CA VAL A 46 -1.38 0.93 6.86
C VAL A 46 -2.78 0.44 7.21
N ALA A 47 -3.33 -0.43 6.37
CA ALA A 47 -4.65 -1.02 6.57
C ALA A 47 -4.55 -2.40 7.24
N ALA A 48 -5.48 -2.69 8.16
CA ALA A 48 -5.54 -3.97 8.86
C ALA A 48 -6.09 -5.13 8.00
N THR A 49 -6.82 -4.83 6.93
CA THR A 49 -7.40 -5.82 6.01
C THR A 49 -7.34 -5.32 4.56
N PRO A 50 -7.41 -6.21 3.55
CA PRO A 50 -7.51 -5.79 2.15
C PRO A 50 -8.75 -4.91 1.89
N ALA A 51 -9.87 -5.22 2.56
CA ALA A 51 -11.11 -4.45 2.44
C ALA A 51 -10.94 -3.03 3.00
N ALA A 52 -10.25 -2.87 4.13
CA ALA A 52 -9.93 -1.55 4.68
C ALA A 52 -8.97 -0.77 3.77
N ALA A 53 -8.01 -1.43 3.12
CA ALA A 53 -7.12 -0.77 2.15
C ALA A 53 -7.87 -0.24 0.93
N ALA A 54 -8.84 -1.02 0.43
CA ALA A 54 -9.64 -0.69 -0.74
C ALA A 54 -10.74 0.35 -0.47
N ALA A 55 -11.07 0.62 0.79
CA ALA A 55 -12.14 1.53 1.17
C ALA A 55 -11.87 2.95 0.66
N GLY A 56 -12.67 3.42 -0.31
CA GLY A 56 -12.53 4.75 -0.90
C GLY A 56 -11.34 4.91 -1.86
N ALA A 57 -10.67 3.83 -2.22
CA ALA A 57 -9.65 3.82 -3.26
C ALA A 57 -10.30 3.92 -4.66
N GLU A 58 -9.66 4.66 -5.55
CA GLU A 58 -10.06 4.79 -6.96
C GLU A 58 -9.46 3.65 -7.80
N LEU A 59 -8.34 3.07 -7.33
CA LEU A 59 -7.62 1.97 -7.95
C LEU A 59 -7.14 1.01 -6.86
N ALA A 60 -7.31 -0.29 -7.08
CA ALA A 60 -6.72 -1.32 -6.25
C ALA A 60 -5.68 -2.12 -7.05
N VAL A 61 -4.49 -2.29 -6.49
CA VAL A 61 -3.39 -3.09 -7.04
C VAL A 61 -3.12 -4.24 -6.09
N THR A 62 -3.01 -5.45 -6.63
CA THR A 62 -2.64 -6.65 -5.87
C THR A 62 -1.35 -7.24 -6.43
N MET A 63 -0.41 -7.61 -5.57
CA MET A 63 0.88 -8.19 -5.96
C MET A 63 1.36 -9.19 -4.91
N LEU A 64 1.04 -10.49 -5.12
CA LEU A 64 1.17 -11.55 -4.11
C LEU A 64 2.40 -12.43 -4.29
#